data_AF-A0A1B8TVB7-F1
#
_entry.id   AF-A0A1B8TVB7-F1
#
_cell.length_a   1.000
_cell.length_b   1.000
_cell.length_c   1.000
_cell.angle_alpha   90.00
_cell.angle_beta   90.00
_cell.angle_gamma   90.00
#
_symmetry.space_group_name_H-M   'P 1'
#
loop_
_entity.id
_entity.type
_entity.pdbx_description
1 polymer ?
#
loop_
_entity_poly.entity_id
_entity_poly.type
_entity_poly.pdbx_seq_one_letter_code
_entity_poly.pdbx_strand_id
1 'polypeptide(L)'
;MKKLKIRKQHKTLFYVVLLFFLLACSNSNEEQGCTEVCESGFALNEETCSCEPIPCTLTCADDEVLNEEDCECEQFIPNVIEVDATDVSLTEDWKMKTAITGFTGDGYIVWEGASQTWKGTIGEVGKLTYKVDIPKAGTYLFQWRSYIAKKADTDPWAEHNDSWLKLLDADEFFAIRGTSKIYPKGSGKTPNPAGENGNGFFKVYMNTVDEWSRSTNTSDNNAHQIYATFNEAKEYTVIIAARSNYHAIDSFKLIEQNEQ
;
A
#
# COMPACT_ATOMS: atom_id res chain seq x y z
N MET A 1 50.14 12.32 -21.50
CA MET A 1 51.44 12.87 -21.05
C MET A 1 51.25 14.30 -20.54
N LYS A 2 51.73 14.53 -19.32
CA LYS A 2 51.88 15.76 -18.52
C LYS A 2 51.80 17.12 -19.27
N LYS A 3 51.10 18.11 -18.68
CA LYS A 3 51.72 19.08 -17.76
C LYS A 3 50.69 20.06 -17.15
N LEU A 4 50.62 20.01 -15.82
CA LEU A 4 50.19 21.10 -14.94
C LEU A 4 51.14 22.30 -15.08
N LYS A 5 50.62 23.53 -14.96
CA LYS A 5 51.43 24.68 -14.49
C LYS A 5 50.59 25.61 -13.62
N ILE A 6 51.01 25.67 -12.36
CA ILE A 6 50.55 26.51 -11.26
C ILE A 6 51.31 27.85 -11.28
N ARG A 7 50.76 28.84 -10.52
CA ARG A 7 51.32 30.09 -9.94
C ARG A 7 50.82 31.36 -10.64
N LYS A 8 50.34 32.39 -9.92
CA LYS A 8 51.00 33.00 -8.74
C LYS A 8 50.00 33.81 -7.89
N GLN A 9 50.10 33.68 -6.57
CA GLN A 9 49.55 34.61 -5.57
C GLN A 9 50.40 35.89 -5.47
N HIS A 10 49.78 36.97 -4.95
CA HIS A 10 50.28 38.08 -4.11
C HIS A 10 49.37 39.32 -4.35
N LYS A 11 48.94 40.15 -3.39
CA LYS A 11 49.52 40.61 -2.11
C LYS A 11 48.49 41.52 -1.38
N THR A 12 48.50 41.48 -0.04
CA THR A 12 48.54 42.66 0.88
C THR A 12 47.25 43.53 1.01
N LEU A 13 46.50 43.39 2.11
CA LEU A 13 46.60 44.12 3.41
C LEU A 13 45.84 45.47 3.41
N PHE A 14 44.78 45.57 4.21
CA PHE A 14 44.40 46.85 4.83
C PHE A 14 43.71 46.57 6.18
N TYR A 15 44.38 46.98 7.26
CA TYR A 15 43.82 47.14 8.60
C TYR A 15 43.13 48.50 8.67
N VAL A 16 41.90 48.56 9.18
CA VAL A 16 41.35 49.78 9.78
C VAL A 16 40.66 49.38 11.09
N VAL A 17 41.29 49.80 12.19
CA VAL A 17 40.70 49.85 13.52
C VAL A 17 40.01 51.21 13.64
N LEU A 18 38.72 51.23 14.01
CA LEU A 18 38.12 52.41 14.62
C LEU A 18 37.14 51.96 15.72
N LEU A 19 37.59 52.11 16.97
CA LEU A 19 36.71 52.32 18.12
C LEU A 19 35.88 53.57 17.86
N PHE A 20 34.59 53.58 18.22
CA PHE A 20 34.05 54.59 19.15
C PHE A 20 32.55 54.40 19.46
N PHE A 21 32.25 54.67 20.73
CA PHE A 21 30.99 55.09 21.35
C PHE A 21 29.85 54.08 21.54
N LEU A 22 29.79 53.63 22.81
CA LEU A 22 28.57 53.36 23.56
C LEU A 22 27.53 54.46 23.32
N LEU A 23 26.40 54.08 22.74
CA LEU A 23 25.12 54.76 22.91
C LEU A 23 24.11 53.67 23.28
N ALA A 24 23.83 53.61 24.57
CA ALA A 24 22.67 52.91 25.10
C ALA A 24 21.42 53.58 24.51
N CYS A 25 20.80 52.95 23.53
CA CYS A 25 19.38 53.13 23.29
C CYS A 25 18.67 52.03 24.08
N SER A 26 18.06 52.43 25.19
CA SER A 26 16.94 51.71 25.77
C SER A 26 15.80 51.72 24.75
N ASN A 27 15.80 50.78 23.80
CA ASN A 27 14.55 50.37 23.18
C ASN A 27 13.83 49.55 24.24
N SER A 28 12.88 50.18 24.93
CA SER A 28 11.75 49.46 25.49
C SER A 28 11.11 48.70 24.34
N ASN A 29 11.49 47.43 24.16
CA ASN A 29 10.59 46.46 23.56
C ASN A 29 9.38 46.45 24.48
N GLU A 30 8.38 47.26 24.15
CA GLU A 30 7.02 46.88 24.49
C GLU A 30 6.82 45.53 23.81
N GLU A 31 6.86 44.45 24.59
CA GLU A 31 6.27 43.18 24.21
C GLU A 31 4.82 43.49 23.88
N GLN A 32 4.57 43.73 22.59
CA GLN A 32 3.23 43.86 22.06
C GLN A 32 2.65 42.45 22.07
N GLY A 33 2.22 42.01 23.26
CA GLY A 33 1.57 40.73 23.45
C GLY A 33 0.35 40.65 22.52
N CYS A 34 0.15 39.49 21.91
CA CYS A 34 -1.00 39.24 21.07
C CYS A 34 -2.28 39.52 21.89
N THR A 35 -3.16 40.38 21.38
CA THR A 35 -4.39 40.83 22.10
C THR A 35 -5.66 40.16 21.59
N GLU A 36 -5.51 39.21 20.67
CA GLU A 36 -6.63 38.51 20.05
C GLU A 36 -7.26 37.50 21.02
N VAL A 37 -8.59 37.49 21.08
CA VAL A 37 -9.35 36.54 21.88
C VAL A 37 -9.89 35.49 20.93
N CYS A 38 -9.44 34.25 21.07
CA CYS A 38 -9.85 33.16 20.21
C CYS A 38 -11.25 32.67 20.53
N GLU A 39 -11.94 32.20 19.48
CA GLU A 39 -13.21 31.49 19.64
C GLU A 39 -13.00 30.14 20.36
N SER A 40 -14.09 29.58 20.90
CA SER A 40 -14.05 28.28 21.55
C SER A 40 -13.47 27.21 20.62
N GLY A 41 -12.50 26.43 21.11
CA GLY A 41 -11.81 25.42 20.30
C GLY A 41 -10.48 25.90 19.68
N PHE A 42 -10.12 27.17 19.85
CA PHE A 42 -8.87 27.74 19.34
C PHE A 42 -8.03 28.34 20.47
N ALA A 43 -6.71 28.17 20.40
CA ALA A 43 -5.73 28.78 21.31
C ALA A 43 -4.89 29.82 20.56
N LEU A 44 -4.56 30.91 21.25
CA LEU A 44 -3.73 31.97 20.68
C LEU A 44 -2.27 31.49 20.64
N ASN A 45 -1.71 31.38 19.44
CA ASN A 45 -0.29 31.18 19.27
C ASN A 45 0.43 32.54 19.49
N GLU A 46 1.19 32.65 20.58
CA GLU A 46 1.85 33.90 20.97
C GLU A 46 3.02 34.30 20.05
N GLU A 47 3.54 33.37 19.22
CA GLU A 47 4.61 33.66 18.27
C GLU A 47 4.09 34.18 16.93
N THR A 48 2.96 33.63 16.46
CA THR A 48 2.33 34.03 15.19
C THR A 48 1.20 35.05 15.37
N CYS A 49 0.76 35.27 16.61
CA CYS A 49 -0.45 36.03 16.96
C CYS A 49 -1.69 35.58 16.16
N SER A 50 -1.84 34.28 15.91
CA SER A 50 -3.02 33.71 15.26
C SER A 50 -3.70 32.68 16.16
N CYS A 51 -5.03 32.62 16.09
CA CYS A 51 -5.80 31.57 16.72
C CYS A 51 -5.65 30.26 15.94
N GLU A 52 -5.05 29.26 16.56
CA GLU A 52 -4.85 27.92 16.01
C GLU A 52 -5.80 26.94 16.70
N PRO A 53 -6.30 25.91 16.02
CA PRO A 53 -7.14 24.89 16.65
C PRO A 53 -6.41 24.29 17.84
N ILE A 54 -7.10 24.13 18.98
CA ILE A 54 -6.55 23.42 20.12
C ILE A 54 -6.34 21.97 19.68
N PRO A 55 -5.11 21.45 19.73
CA PRO A 55 -4.85 20.08 19.29
C PRO A 55 -5.66 19.12 20.15
N CYS A 56 -6.48 18.30 19.50
CA CYS A 56 -7.28 17.30 20.16
C CYS A 56 -6.37 16.24 20.79
N THR A 57 -6.47 16.05 22.10
CA THR A 57 -5.72 14.99 22.82
C THR A 57 -6.57 13.75 23.07
N LEU A 58 -7.75 13.66 22.44
CA LEU A 58 -8.64 12.52 22.59
C LEU A 58 -8.00 11.29 21.95
N THR A 59 -8.09 10.15 22.62
CA THR A 59 -7.68 8.85 22.08
C THR A 59 -8.95 8.02 21.95
N CYS A 60 -9.24 7.58 20.73
CA CYS A 60 -10.43 6.81 20.41
C CYS A 60 -10.26 5.32 20.71
N ALA A 61 -11.39 4.60 20.77
CA ALA A 61 -11.37 3.13 20.88
C ALA A 61 -10.81 2.48 19.60
N ASP A 62 -10.47 1.19 19.67
CA ASP A 62 -9.84 0.43 18.57
C ASP A 62 -10.67 0.42 17.25
N ASP A 63 -11.99 0.60 17.35
CA ASP A 63 -12.95 0.59 16.23
C ASP A 63 -13.40 2.00 15.79
N GLU A 64 -12.78 3.04 16.33
CA GLU A 64 -13.10 4.44 16.07
C GLU A 64 -11.90 5.19 15.48
N VAL A 65 -12.20 6.30 14.82
CA VAL A 65 -11.23 7.27 14.28
C VAL A 65 -11.54 8.64 14.87
N LEU A 66 -10.49 9.37 15.23
CA LEU A 66 -10.64 10.74 15.70
C LEU A 66 -10.95 11.68 14.53
N ASN A 67 -12.07 12.37 14.60
CA ASN A 67 -12.33 13.54 13.79
C ASN A 67 -11.61 14.74 14.41
N GLU A 68 -10.55 15.21 13.76
CA GLU A 68 -9.73 16.32 14.27
C GLU A 68 -10.42 17.69 14.17
N GLU A 69 -11.49 17.81 13.36
CA GLU A 69 -12.20 19.08 13.17
C GLU A 69 -13.08 19.42 14.38
N ASP A 70 -13.74 18.43 14.97
CA ASP A 70 -14.63 18.58 16.12
C ASP A 70 -14.15 17.86 17.40
N CYS A 71 -13.03 17.13 17.31
CA CYS A 71 -12.44 16.37 18.41
C CYS A 71 -13.40 15.29 18.94
N GLU A 72 -14.19 14.66 18.05
CA GLU A 72 -15.07 13.54 18.37
C GLU A 72 -14.55 12.22 17.78
N CYS A 73 -14.82 11.10 18.47
CA CYS A 73 -14.53 9.78 17.95
C CYS A 73 -15.71 9.29 17.11
N GLU A 74 -15.42 8.88 15.89
CA GLU A 74 -16.41 8.38 14.94
C GLU A 74 -16.14 6.92 14.59
N GLN A 75 -17.20 6.19 14.25
CA GLN A 75 -17.06 4.82 13.80
C GLN A 75 -16.22 4.75 12.51
N PHE A 76 -15.21 3.88 12.49
CA PHE A 76 -14.46 3.61 11.26
C PHE A 76 -15.33 2.90 10.22
N ILE A 77 -15.59 3.55 9.09
CA ILE A 77 -16.25 2.96 7.93
C ILE A 77 -15.21 2.78 6.82
N PRO A 78 -14.79 1.54 6.52
CA PRO A 78 -13.76 1.31 5.52
C PRO A 78 -14.28 1.59 4.10
N ASN A 79 -13.46 2.25 3.29
CA ASN A 79 -13.64 2.21 1.84
C ASN A 79 -13.45 0.78 1.34
N VAL A 80 -14.41 0.28 0.55
CA VAL A 80 -14.35 -1.06 -0.07
C VAL A 80 -14.44 -0.91 -1.58
N ILE A 81 -13.34 -1.20 -2.26
CA ILE A 81 -13.30 -1.26 -3.72
C ILE A 81 -13.48 -2.72 -4.12
N GLU A 82 -14.53 -3.06 -4.84
CA GLU A 82 -14.81 -4.40 -5.36
C GLU A 82 -14.75 -4.39 -6.89
N VAL A 83 -14.01 -5.34 -7.47
CA VAL A 83 -13.78 -5.46 -8.91
C VAL A 83 -14.20 -6.86 -9.34
N ASP A 84 -15.05 -6.94 -10.37
CA ASP A 84 -15.37 -8.19 -11.06
C ASP A 84 -14.14 -8.65 -11.84
N ALA A 85 -13.67 -9.86 -11.60
CA ALA A 85 -12.46 -10.38 -12.25
C ALA A 85 -12.67 -10.65 -13.75
N THR A 86 -13.91 -10.67 -14.23
CA THR A 86 -14.23 -10.78 -15.66
C THR A 86 -14.20 -9.44 -16.40
N ASP A 87 -14.16 -8.30 -15.69
CA ASP A 87 -14.03 -6.96 -16.26
C ASP A 87 -12.57 -6.64 -16.66
N VAL A 88 -12.04 -7.46 -17.55
CA VAL A 88 -10.70 -7.31 -18.11
C VAL A 88 -10.64 -7.95 -19.49
N SER A 89 -9.73 -7.46 -20.34
CA SER A 89 -9.39 -8.16 -21.58
C SER A 89 -8.60 -9.43 -21.26
N LEU A 90 -9.26 -10.59 -21.35
CA LEU A 90 -8.60 -11.88 -21.16
C LEU A 90 -7.53 -12.13 -22.23
N THR A 91 -6.40 -12.67 -21.79
CA THR A 91 -5.24 -12.98 -22.64
C THR A 91 -4.90 -14.45 -22.55
N GLU A 92 -4.30 -14.99 -23.61
CA GLU A 92 -3.77 -16.36 -23.66
C GLU A 92 -4.82 -17.43 -23.26
N ASP A 93 -4.53 -18.25 -22.25
CA ASP A 93 -5.38 -19.35 -21.80
C ASP A 93 -6.28 -19.01 -20.62
N TRP A 94 -6.43 -17.72 -20.29
CA TRP A 94 -7.52 -17.29 -19.42
C TRP A 94 -8.86 -17.45 -20.13
N LYS A 95 -9.82 -18.07 -19.45
CA LYS A 95 -11.20 -18.24 -19.93
C LYS A 95 -12.18 -17.68 -18.92
N MET A 96 -13.21 -17.02 -19.42
CA MET A 96 -14.41 -16.72 -18.64
C MET A 96 -15.31 -17.96 -18.63
N LYS A 97 -15.83 -18.34 -17.46
CA LYS A 97 -16.75 -19.46 -17.30
C LYS A 97 -17.88 -19.11 -16.34
N THR A 98 -18.95 -19.90 -16.43
CA THR A 98 -20.17 -19.79 -15.61
C THR A 98 -20.68 -21.16 -15.13
N ALA A 99 -19.87 -22.22 -15.31
CA ALA A 99 -20.29 -23.59 -15.05
C ALA A 99 -20.37 -23.93 -13.55
N ILE A 100 -19.46 -23.37 -12.74
CA ILE A 100 -19.51 -23.46 -11.27
C ILE A 100 -20.55 -22.45 -10.79
N THR A 101 -21.52 -22.87 -9.98
CA THR A 101 -22.55 -21.98 -9.43
C THR A 101 -22.02 -21.13 -8.26
N GLY A 102 -22.66 -20.01 -7.97
CA GLY A 102 -22.39 -19.20 -6.76
C GLY A 102 -21.28 -18.15 -6.90
N PHE A 103 -20.80 -17.90 -8.13
CA PHE A 103 -19.95 -16.74 -8.44
C PHE A 103 -20.74 -15.43 -8.25
N THR A 104 -20.01 -14.34 -8.04
CA THR A 104 -20.55 -12.97 -8.14
C THR A 104 -20.29 -12.39 -9.53
N GLY A 105 -21.08 -11.39 -9.93
CA GLY A 105 -20.88 -10.72 -11.22
C GLY A 105 -21.32 -11.57 -12.41
N ASP A 106 -20.61 -11.43 -13.53
CA ASP A 106 -20.99 -12.07 -14.81
C ASP A 106 -20.44 -13.49 -14.97
N GLY A 107 -19.46 -13.88 -14.17
CA GLY A 107 -18.82 -15.19 -14.22
C GLY A 107 -17.55 -15.24 -13.39
N TYR A 108 -16.61 -16.06 -13.84
CA TYR A 108 -15.27 -16.11 -13.25
C TYR A 108 -14.21 -16.36 -14.31
N ILE A 109 -13.01 -15.88 -14.05
CA ILE A 109 -11.84 -16.19 -14.85
C ILE A 109 -11.18 -17.46 -14.33
N VAL A 110 -10.63 -18.28 -15.22
CA VAL A 110 -9.84 -19.46 -14.87
C VAL A 110 -8.72 -19.68 -15.88
N TRP A 111 -7.52 -20.01 -15.39
CA TRP A 111 -6.40 -20.36 -16.25
C TRP A 111 -6.48 -21.83 -16.68
N GLU A 112 -6.65 -22.09 -17.98
CA GLU A 112 -6.70 -23.46 -18.52
C GLU A 112 -5.42 -23.88 -19.26
N GLY A 113 -4.40 -23.01 -19.27
CA GLY A 113 -3.10 -23.29 -19.85
C GLY A 113 -2.22 -24.18 -18.95
N ALA A 114 -0.96 -24.34 -19.34
CA ALA A 114 0.01 -25.07 -18.53
C ALA A 114 0.30 -24.32 -17.21
N SER A 115 0.56 -25.06 -16.12
CA SER A 115 0.97 -24.47 -14.85
C SER A 115 2.33 -23.76 -14.99
N GLN A 116 2.44 -22.58 -14.38
CA GLN A 116 3.57 -21.66 -14.41
C GLN A 116 4.34 -21.69 -13.09
N THR A 117 4.85 -22.86 -12.69
CA THR A 117 5.45 -23.15 -11.37
C THR A 117 6.98 -23.22 -11.39
N TRP A 118 7.65 -22.34 -12.13
CA TRP A 118 9.12 -22.33 -12.27
C TRP A 118 9.78 -20.99 -11.91
N LYS A 119 10.98 -21.07 -11.31
CA LYS A 119 11.81 -19.90 -10.97
C LYS A 119 12.25 -19.15 -12.24
N GLY A 120 11.79 -17.91 -12.41
CA GLY A 120 12.31 -16.96 -13.42
C GLY A 120 11.24 -16.28 -14.26
N THR A 121 10.17 -16.99 -14.60
CA THR A 121 9.06 -16.49 -15.45
C THR A 121 7.84 -16.04 -14.62
N ILE A 122 8.04 -15.83 -13.31
CA ILE A 122 6.96 -15.48 -12.38
C ILE A 122 6.28 -14.20 -12.84
N GLY A 123 4.97 -14.33 -13.06
CA GLY A 123 4.13 -13.24 -13.52
C GLY A 123 4.36 -12.83 -14.97
N GLU A 124 5.10 -13.57 -15.81
CA GLU A 124 5.32 -13.23 -17.22
C GLU A 124 4.21 -13.72 -18.16
N VAL A 125 3.57 -14.84 -17.82
CA VAL A 125 2.53 -15.53 -18.60
C VAL A 125 1.14 -15.23 -18.04
N GLY A 126 0.15 -15.07 -18.93
CA GLY A 126 -1.24 -14.85 -18.57
C GLY A 126 -1.43 -13.59 -17.73
N LYS A 127 -0.76 -12.47 -18.06
CA LYS A 127 -0.96 -11.20 -17.34
C LYS A 127 -2.33 -10.62 -17.65
N LEU A 128 -3.14 -10.43 -16.62
CA LEU A 128 -4.33 -9.61 -16.61
C LEU A 128 -4.02 -8.34 -15.83
N THR A 129 -4.36 -7.19 -16.40
CA THR A 129 -4.08 -5.87 -15.81
C THR A 129 -5.39 -5.17 -15.55
N TYR A 130 -5.63 -4.83 -14.29
CA TYR A 130 -6.81 -4.10 -13.84
C TYR A 130 -6.40 -2.71 -13.41
N LYS A 131 -7.26 -1.75 -13.73
CA LYS A 131 -7.16 -0.37 -13.27
C LYS A 131 -8.20 -0.15 -12.18
N VAL A 132 -7.74 0.35 -11.03
CA VAL A 132 -8.58 0.46 -9.84
C VAL A 132 -8.40 1.83 -9.22
N ASP A 133 -9.49 2.57 -9.10
CA ASP A 133 -9.50 3.86 -8.43
C ASP A 133 -9.49 3.67 -6.91
N ILE A 134 -8.46 4.21 -6.26
CA ILE A 134 -8.35 4.28 -4.81
C ILE A 134 -8.84 5.67 -4.36
N PRO A 135 -9.96 5.76 -3.64
CA PRO A 135 -10.60 7.04 -3.34
C PRO A 135 -9.91 7.84 -2.23
N LYS A 136 -9.08 7.18 -1.42
CA LYS A 136 -8.43 7.76 -0.25
C LYS A 136 -7.07 7.10 0.00
N ALA A 137 -6.08 7.91 0.35
CA ALA A 137 -4.79 7.40 0.79
C ALA A 137 -4.93 6.54 2.06
N GLY A 138 -4.11 5.50 2.18
CA GLY A 138 -4.12 4.58 3.32
C GLY A 138 -3.67 3.18 2.94
N THR A 139 -3.66 2.27 3.92
CA THR A 139 -3.40 0.85 3.71
C THR A 139 -4.69 0.07 3.50
N TYR A 140 -4.68 -0.81 2.50
CA TYR A 140 -5.81 -1.64 2.12
C TYR A 140 -5.44 -3.12 2.19
N LEU A 141 -6.32 -3.93 2.77
CA LEU A 141 -6.28 -5.39 2.69
C LEU A 141 -6.76 -5.83 1.31
N PHE A 142 -5.95 -6.62 0.61
CA PHE A 142 -6.37 -7.27 -0.63
C PHE A 142 -7.00 -8.63 -0.34
N GLN A 143 -8.18 -8.87 -0.92
CA GLN A 143 -8.82 -10.19 -0.93
C GLN A 143 -9.44 -10.46 -2.30
N TRP A 144 -9.09 -11.56 -2.96
CA TRP A 144 -9.92 -12.12 -4.01
C TRP A 144 -10.90 -13.15 -3.46
N ARG A 145 -11.94 -13.42 -4.23
CA ARG A 145 -12.81 -14.56 -4.05
C ARG A 145 -12.49 -15.57 -5.14
N SER A 146 -12.19 -16.80 -4.73
CA SER A 146 -11.67 -17.83 -5.62
C SER A 146 -12.17 -19.23 -5.29
N TYR A 147 -11.96 -20.15 -6.24
CA TYR A 147 -12.42 -21.53 -6.22
C TYR A 147 -11.40 -22.45 -6.89
N ILE A 148 -11.21 -23.68 -6.36
CA ILE A 148 -10.39 -24.72 -6.99
C ILE A 148 -11.20 -25.46 -8.05
N ALA A 149 -11.15 -25.01 -9.31
CA ALA A 149 -12.05 -25.48 -10.37
C ALA A 149 -11.75 -26.90 -10.88
N LYS A 150 -10.64 -27.49 -10.43
CA LYS A 150 -10.28 -28.88 -10.71
C LYS A 150 -9.81 -29.55 -9.42
N LYS A 151 -10.55 -30.57 -9.00
CA LYS A 151 -10.19 -31.40 -7.85
C LYS A 151 -9.05 -32.34 -8.22
N ALA A 152 -7.94 -32.26 -7.48
CA ALA A 152 -6.85 -33.23 -7.58
C ALA A 152 -7.19 -34.51 -6.79
N ASP A 153 -6.63 -35.65 -7.23
CA ASP A 153 -6.83 -36.94 -6.55
C ASP A 153 -6.12 -37.01 -5.19
N THR A 154 -5.00 -36.30 -5.07
CA THR A 154 -4.19 -36.17 -3.84
C THR A 154 -4.16 -34.70 -3.45
N ASP A 155 -4.32 -34.42 -2.16
CA ASP A 155 -4.28 -33.07 -1.57
C ASP A 155 -5.13 -32.02 -2.34
N PRO A 156 -6.45 -32.24 -2.52
CA PRO A 156 -7.32 -31.38 -3.32
C PRO A 156 -7.42 -29.93 -2.83
N TRP A 157 -6.95 -29.62 -1.62
CA TRP A 157 -6.87 -28.27 -1.05
C TRP A 157 -5.55 -27.55 -1.36
N ALA A 158 -4.54 -28.25 -1.88
CA ALA A 158 -3.18 -27.73 -2.10
C ALA A 158 -2.83 -27.62 -3.60
N GLU A 159 -3.56 -28.30 -4.47
CA GLU A 159 -3.38 -28.26 -5.91
C GLU A 159 -4.39 -27.30 -6.57
N HIS A 160 -4.00 -26.70 -7.70
CA HIS A 160 -4.89 -25.83 -8.51
C HIS A 160 -5.46 -24.60 -7.76
N ASN A 161 -4.79 -24.16 -6.69
CA ASN A 161 -5.37 -23.29 -5.66
C ASN A 161 -4.76 -21.88 -5.58
N ASP A 162 -3.95 -21.48 -6.57
CA ASP A 162 -3.22 -20.22 -6.50
C ASP A 162 -2.93 -19.55 -7.84
N SER A 163 -2.66 -18.25 -7.75
CA SER A 163 -2.24 -17.40 -8.85
C SER A 163 -1.25 -16.34 -8.37
N TRP A 164 -0.57 -15.67 -9.29
CA TRP A 164 0.37 -14.60 -8.96
C TRP A 164 -0.36 -13.26 -8.83
N LEU A 165 -0.03 -12.48 -7.80
CA LEU A 165 -0.56 -11.14 -7.57
C LEU A 165 0.57 -10.11 -7.44
N LYS A 166 0.38 -8.94 -8.07
CA LYS A 166 1.23 -7.77 -7.87
C LYS A 166 0.43 -6.47 -7.93
N LEU A 167 0.63 -5.57 -6.97
CA LEU A 167 0.27 -4.16 -7.09
C LEU A 167 1.49 -3.40 -7.61
N LEU A 168 1.42 -2.94 -8.87
CA LEU A 168 2.61 -2.51 -9.61
C LEU A 168 3.15 -1.15 -9.13
N ASP A 169 2.25 -0.24 -8.83
CA ASP A 169 2.46 1.19 -8.58
C ASP A 169 1.99 1.62 -7.18
N ALA A 170 1.69 0.66 -6.29
CA ALA A 170 1.46 0.94 -4.88
C ALA A 170 2.75 1.43 -4.20
N ASP A 171 2.62 2.35 -3.24
CA ASP A 171 3.74 2.88 -2.45
C ASP A 171 4.36 1.80 -1.57
N GLU A 172 3.53 0.88 -1.07
CA GLU A 172 3.99 -0.34 -0.44
C GLU A 172 3.14 -1.55 -0.83
N PHE A 173 3.77 -2.72 -0.99
CA PHE A 173 3.10 -3.99 -1.26
C PHE A 173 3.73 -5.10 -0.42
N PHE A 174 2.97 -5.64 0.53
CA PHE A 174 3.48 -6.48 1.60
C PHE A 174 2.43 -7.47 2.10
N ALA A 175 2.81 -8.34 3.04
CA ALA A 175 1.88 -9.23 3.70
C ALA A 175 2.15 -9.30 5.22
N ILE A 176 1.11 -9.41 6.04
CA ILE A 176 1.17 -9.40 7.51
C ILE A 176 0.61 -10.70 8.11
N ARG A 177 1.26 -11.16 9.19
CA ARG A 177 0.75 -12.16 10.13
C ARG A 177 1.19 -11.76 11.55
N GLY A 178 0.27 -11.22 12.35
CA GLY A 178 0.62 -10.65 13.66
C GLY A 178 1.67 -9.56 13.49
N THR A 179 2.81 -9.68 14.18
CA THR A 179 3.94 -8.72 14.04
C THR A 179 4.86 -9.01 12.85
N SER A 180 4.64 -10.10 12.12
CA SER A 180 5.48 -10.47 10.96
C SER A 180 5.00 -9.72 9.71
N LYS A 181 5.85 -8.86 9.15
CA LYS A 181 5.66 -8.21 7.85
C LYS A 181 6.68 -8.74 6.83
N ILE A 182 6.20 -9.21 5.69
CA ILE A 182 7.04 -9.77 4.60
C ILE A 182 6.74 -9.08 3.28
N TYR A 183 7.67 -9.17 2.33
CA TYR A 183 7.58 -8.51 1.03
C TYR A 183 7.81 -9.52 -0.10
N PRO A 184 7.19 -9.36 -1.27
CA PRO A 184 7.39 -10.29 -2.36
C PRO A 184 8.84 -10.21 -2.84
N LYS A 185 9.47 -11.35 -3.10
CA LYS A 185 10.86 -11.38 -3.57
C LYS A 185 10.96 -10.66 -4.90
N GLY A 186 11.99 -9.82 -5.04
CA GLY A 186 12.16 -8.94 -6.21
C GLY A 186 11.58 -7.53 -6.04
N SER A 187 10.92 -7.24 -4.91
CA SER A 187 10.56 -5.86 -4.51
C SER A 187 11.74 -5.02 -3.99
N GLY A 188 12.89 -5.66 -3.71
CA GLY A 188 14.02 -5.01 -3.03
C GLY A 188 13.90 -4.97 -1.51
N LYS A 189 12.79 -5.44 -0.93
CA LYS A 189 12.54 -5.50 0.51
C LYS A 189 12.62 -6.94 1.05
N THR A 190 12.92 -7.07 2.34
CA THR A 190 13.01 -8.34 3.09
C THR A 190 12.37 -8.17 4.48
N PRO A 191 11.96 -9.25 5.17
CA PRO A 191 11.99 -10.67 4.77
C PRO A 191 11.03 -11.03 3.62
N ASN A 192 11.24 -12.19 2.99
CA ASN A 192 10.44 -12.68 1.85
C ASN A 192 9.60 -13.91 2.24
N PRO A 193 8.49 -14.19 1.53
CA PRO A 193 7.65 -15.37 1.80
C PRO A 193 8.41 -16.68 1.62
N ALA A 194 7.99 -17.71 2.36
CA ALA A 194 8.39 -19.09 2.09
C ALA A 194 7.71 -19.61 0.81
N GLY A 195 8.31 -20.61 0.16
CA GLY A 195 7.79 -21.20 -1.08
C GLY A 195 8.36 -20.57 -2.34
N GLU A 196 7.62 -20.70 -3.43
CA GLU A 196 7.97 -20.09 -4.72
C GLU A 196 7.63 -18.59 -4.72
N ASN A 197 8.58 -17.75 -5.14
CA ASN A 197 8.43 -16.30 -5.18
C ASN A 197 9.47 -15.63 -6.09
N GLY A 198 9.14 -14.46 -6.63
CA GLY A 198 10.01 -13.67 -7.49
C GLY A 198 9.28 -12.53 -8.20
N ASN A 199 10.04 -11.68 -8.90
CA ASN A 199 9.54 -10.59 -9.77
C ASN A 199 8.58 -9.58 -9.11
N GLY A 200 8.61 -9.49 -7.77
CA GLY A 200 7.71 -8.64 -7.00
C GLY A 200 6.27 -9.15 -6.93
N PHE A 201 6.03 -10.42 -7.26
CA PHE A 201 4.72 -11.07 -7.10
C PHE A 201 4.65 -11.87 -5.80
N PHE A 202 3.49 -11.87 -5.17
CA PHE A 202 3.12 -12.88 -4.19
C PHE A 202 2.48 -14.07 -4.90
N LYS A 203 2.84 -15.28 -4.46
CA LYS A 203 1.98 -16.45 -4.65
C LYS A 203 0.80 -16.27 -3.71
N VAL A 204 -0.40 -16.11 -4.24
CA VAL A 204 -1.61 -15.99 -3.42
C VAL A 204 -2.41 -17.26 -3.58
N TYR A 205 -2.63 -17.96 -2.48
CA TYR A 205 -3.28 -19.25 -2.44
C TYR A 205 -4.50 -19.25 -1.54
N MET A 206 -5.37 -20.21 -1.81
CA MET A 206 -6.51 -20.58 -0.99
C MET A 206 -6.43 -22.09 -0.69
N ASN A 207 -7.24 -22.60 0.22
CA ASN A 207 -7.19 -24.03 0.61
C ASN A 207 -8.58 -24.63 0.88
N THR A 208 -9.60 -24.00 0.30
CA THR A 208 -10.99 -24.36 0.51
C THR A 208 -11.50 -25.10 -0.72
N VAL A 209 -12.01 -26.31 -0.54
CA VAL A 209 -12.40 -27.20 -1.65
C VAL A 209 -13.91 -27.15 -1.81
N ASP A 210 -14.39 -27.19 -3.04
CA ASP A 210 -15.81 -27.27 -3.39
C ASP A 210 -16.66 -26.04 -2.95
N GLU A 211 -16.01 -24.89 -2.71
CA GLU A 211 -16.70 -23.63 -2.40
C GLU A 211 -15.93 -22.37 -2.81
N TRP A 212 -16.66 -21.28 -3.06
CA TRP A 212 -16.09 -19.96 -3.31
C TRP A 212 -15.66 -19.32 -1.98
N SER A 213 -14.38 -19.00 -1.86
CA SER A 213 -13.77 -18.54 -0.61
C SER A 213 -13.01 -17.24 -0.79
N ARG A 214 -12.93 -16.41 0.27
CA ARG A 214 -12.07 -15.21 0.34
C ARG A 214 -10.74 -15.47 1.04
N SER A 215 -10.31 -16.73 1.09
CA SER A 215 -9.02 -17.12 1.66
C SER A 215 -7.90 -16.67 0.72
N THR A 216 -7.23 -15.57 1.07
CA THR A 216 -6.14 -14.98 0.28
C THR A 216 -4.88 -14.91 1.12
N ASN A 217 -4.08 -15.96 1.02
CA ASN A 217 -2.88 -16.12 1.83
C ASN A 217 -1.63 -16.20 0.96
N THR A 218 -0.49 -15.80 1.52
CA THR A 218 0.83 -16.07 0.95
C THR A 218 1.75 -16.66 2.01
N SER A 219 2.96 -17.08 1.59
CA SER A 219 4.00 -17.72 2.42
C SER A 219 3.66 -19.12 2.94
N ASP A 220 4.36 -20.12 2.39
CA ASP A 220 4.10 -21.54 2.68
C ASP A 220 4.31 -21.89 4.16
N ASN A 221 3.35 -22.62 4.74
CA ASN A 221 3.31 -23.02 6.17
C ASN A 221 3.34 -21.86 7.18
N ASN A 222 3.18 -20.63 6.71
CA ASN A 222 3.22 -19.43 7.52
C ASN A 222 2.39 -18.36 6.83
N ALA A 223 1.06 -18.53 6.86
CA ALA A 223 0.12 -17.73 6.08
C ALA A 223 0.11 -16.26 6.50
N HIS A 224 0.34 -15.36 5.53
CA HIS A 224 0.19 -13.91 5.68
C HIS A 224 -0.92 -13.38 4.77
N GLN A 225 -1.67 -12.41 5.26
CA GLN A 225 -2.65 -11.66 4.47
C GLN A 225 -1.96 -10.52 3.71
N ILE A 226 -2.43 -10.21 2.51
CA ILE A 226 -1.77 -9.29 1.57
C ILE A 226 -2.34 -7.88 1.72
N TYR A 227 -1.46 -6.88 1.75
CA TYR A 227 -1.81 -5.48 1.89
C TYR A 227 -1.06 -4.61 0.88
N ALA A 228 -1.62 -3.45 0.57
CA ALA A 228 -0.96 -2.40 -0.16
C ALA A 228 -1.22 -1.03 0.49
N THR A 229 -0.23 -0.16 0.49
CA THR A 229 -0.35 1.23 0.93
C THR A 229 -0.35 2.15 -0.28
N PHE A 230 -1.25 3.12 -0.27
CA PHE A 230 -1.41 4.14 -1.31
C PHE A 230 -1.32 5.52 -0.66
N ASN A 231 -0.40 6.37 -1.11
CA ASN A 231 -0.20 7.71 -0.54
C ASN A 231 -1.07 8.78 -1.20
N GLU A 232 -1.76 8.44 -2.30
CA GLU A 232 -2.56 9.38 -3.09
C GLU A 232 -3.88 8.73 -3.52
N ALA A 233 -4.95 9.52 -3.59
CA ALA A 233 -6.20 9.08 -4.20
C ALA A 233 -6.10 9.17 -5.73
N LYS A 234 -6.01 8.03 -6.43
CA LYS A 234 -5.88 7.92 -7.88
C LYS A 234 -6.10 6.50 -8.38
N GLU A 235 -6.00 6.32 -9.69
CA GLU A 235 -5.96 5.00 -10.33
C GLU A 235 -4.62 4.28 -10.06
N TYR A 236 -4.69 3.02 -9.64
CA TYR A 236 -3.57 2.10 -9.47
C TYR A 236 -3.73 0.84 -10.32
N THR A 237 -2.64 0.09 -10.45
CA THR A 237 -2.52 -1.06 -11.35
C THR A 237 -2.38 -2.37 -10.57
N VAL A 238 -3.40 -3.22 -10.65
CA VAL A 238 -3.38 -4.60 -10.13
C VAL A 238 -3.04 -5.56 -11.27
N ILE A 239 -2.09 -6.46 -11.04
CA ILE A 239 -1.72 -7.52 -11.97
C ILE A 239 -2.04 -8.87 -11.34
N ILE A 240 -2.88 -9.64 -12.04
CA ILE A 240 -3.08 -11.07 -11.78
C ILE A 240 -2.40 -11.83 -12.91
N ALA A 241 -1.63 -12.86 -12.58
CA ALA A 241 -0.96 -13.70 -13.56
C ALA A 241 -1.10 -15.19 -13.27
N ALA A 242 -1.04 -15.99 -14.33
CA ALA A 242 -1.22 -17.43 -14.24
C ALA A 242 -0.13 -18.09 -13.38
N ARG A 243 -0.55 -18.94 -12.42
CA ARG A 243 0.36 -19.85 -11.69
C ARG A 243 -0.11 -21.28 -11.79
N SER A 244 -1.08 -21.68 -10.99
CA SER A 244 -1.70 -22.99 -11.13
C SER A 244 -2.78 -22.91 -12.19
N ASN A 245 -2.92 -23.98 -12.97
CA ASN A 245 -4.13 -24.17 -13.77
C ASN A 245 -5.33 -24.43 -12.87
N TYR A 246 -6.51 -24.06 -13.34
CA TYR A 246 -7.81 -24.26 -12.69
C TYR A 246 -8.02 -23.51 -11.37
N HIS A 247 -7.19 -22.51 -11.05
CA HIS A 247 -7.54 -21.54 -10.01
C HIS A 247 -8.52 -20.52 -10.60
N ALA A 248 -9.77 -20.55 -10.14
CA ALA A 248 -10.85 -19.69 -10.61
C ALA A 248 -11.01 -18.47 -9.70
N ILE A 249 -11.22 -17.28 -10.26
CA ILE A 249 -11.39 -16.02 -9.52
C ILE A 249 -12.62 -15.29 -10.09
N ASP A 250 -13.58 -14.91 -9.25
CA ASP A 250 -14.78 -14.18 -9.68
C ASP A 250 -14.72 -12.69 -9.33
N SER A 251 -14.11 -12.33 -8.20
CA SER A 251 -13.91 -10.92 -7.84
C SER A 251 -12.70 -10.70 -6.95
N PHE A 252 -12.30 -9.45 -6.81
CA PHE A 252 -11.38 -9.04 -5.76
C PHE A 252 -11.76 -7.71 -5.11
N LYS A 253 -11.22 -7.50 -3.92
CA LYS A 253 -11.46 -6.35 -3.07
C LYS A 253 -10.17 -5.74 -2.55
N LEU A 254 -10.19 -4.43 -2.40
CA LEU A 254 -9.28 -3.66 -1.57
C LEU A 254 -10.13 -3.02 -0.47
N ILE A 255 -9.82 -3.33 0.79
CA ILE A 255 -10.60 -2.92 1.97
C ILE A 255 -9.70 -2.04 2.81
N GLU A 256 -10.05 -0.76 2.97
CA GLU A 256 -9.31 0.17 3.81
C GLU A 256 -9.18 -0.38 5.24
N GLN A 257 -8.00 -0.24 5.81
CA GLN A 257 -7.71 -0.66 7.18
C GLN A 257 -7.66 0.56 8.08
N ASN A 258 -8.15 0.41 9.30
CA ASN A 258 -7.96 1.42 10.33
C ASN A 258 -6.47 1.41 10.71
N GLU A 259 -5.76 2.49 10.41
CA GLU A 259 -4.40 2.70 10.89
C GLU A 259 -4.49 3.46 12.21
N GLN A 260 -4.33 2.75 13.33
CA GLN A 260 -4.17 3.34 14.66
C GLN A 260 -2.70 3.41 15.06
#